data_AF-T0M5J7-F1
#
_entry.id   AF-T0M5J7-F1
#
_cell.length_a   1.000
_cell.length_b   1.000
_cell.length_c   1.000
_cell.angle_alpha   90.00
_cell.angle_beta   90.00
_cell.angle_gamma   90.00
#
_symmetry.space_group_name_H-M   'P 1'
#
loop_
_entity.id
_entity.type
_entity.pdbx_description
1 polymer ?
#
loop_
_entity_poly.entity_id
_entity_poly.type
_entity_poly.pdbx_seq_one_letter_code
_entity_poly.pdbx_strand_id
1 'polypeptide(L)'
;MAMLIGAPRIISDGTWNTKPPRNISDAELDQDCVQLPESRAGTEVTEVSFLLARYKMSLAMGRLVDLSLMNKLESPENMNSAEARLKEAYESIPEKFKFTSLVHCLSDKPHKFIRTWFK
;
A
#
# COMPACT_ATOMS: atom_id res chain seq x y z
N MET A 1 -2.36 9.82 -2.15
CA MET A 1 -1.54 10.47 -1.11
C MET A 1 -0.26 11.01 -1.75
N ALA A 2 -0.16 12.33 -1.92
CA ALA A 2 1.09 12.98 -2.31
C ALA A 2 1.87 13.31 -1.04
N MET A 3 3.14 12.91 -0.97
CA MET A 3 4.03 13.17 0.16
C MET A 3 5.01 14.23 -0.28
N LEU A 4 4.89 15.44 0.28
CA LEU A 4 5.85 16.52 0.07
C LEU A 4 6.88 16.46 1.20
N ILE A 5 8.15 16.34 0.84
CA ILE A 5 9.25 16.29 1.82
C ILE A 5 9.34 17.66 2.51
N GLY A 6 9.33 17.66 3.85
CA GLY A 6 9.48 18.88 4.66
C GLY A 6 8.18 19.63 4.99
N ALA A 7 7.02 19.15 4.54
CA ALA A 7 5.72 19.71 4.91
C ALA A 7 4.87 18.69 5.67
N PRO A 8 4.12 19.11 6.71
CA PRO A 8 3.11 18.27 7.34
C PRO A 8 2.09 17.75 6.33
N ARG A 9 1.70 16.49 6.50
CA ARG A 9 0.63 15.88 5.70
C ARG A 9 -0.69 16.53 6.09
N ILE A 10 -1.50 16.88 5.08
CA ILE A 10 -2.85 17.44 5.29
C ILE A 10 -3.78 16.41 5.94
N ILE A 11 -3.58 15.13 5.65
CA ILE A 11 -4.37 14.01 6.18
C ILE A 11 -3.44 13.12 7.01
N SER A 12 -3.55 13.20 8.34
CA SER A 12 -2.75 12.44 9.31
C SER A 12 -3.47 11.20 9.82
N ASP A 13 -2.73 10.20 10.31
CA ASP A 13 -3.33 8.92 10.75
C ASP A 13 -4.49 9.13 11.73
N GLY A 14 -5.63 8.48 11.46
CA GLY A 14 -6.86 8.61 12.25
C GLY A 14 -7.78 9.80 11.93
N THR A 15 -7.46 10.66 10.96
CA THR A 15 -8.33 11.81 10.59
C THR A 15 -9.38 11.50 9.52
N TRP A 16 -9.39 10.28 8.99
CA TRP A 16 -10.33 9.83 7.97
C TRP A 16 -11.09 8.58 8.42
N ASN A 17 -12.30 8.41 7.89
CA ASN A 17 -13.17 7.26 8.15
C ASN A 17 -13.21 6.25 6.99
N THR A 18 -12.52 6.54 5.88
CA THR A 18 -12.52 5.67 4.70
C THR A 18 -11.72 4.40 4.97
N LYS A 19 -12.36 3.24 4.76
CA LYS A 19 -11.70 1.94 4.78
C LYS A 19 -11.01 1.67 3.43
N PRO A 20 -9.94 0.86 3.39
CA PRO A 20 -9.37 0.41 2.12
C PRO A 20 -10.39 -0.41 1.32
N PRO A 21 -10.25 -0.51 0.00
CA PRO A 21 -11.10 -1.38 -0.82
C PRO A 21 -11.00 -2.85 -0.37
N ARG A 22 -12.04 -3.65 -0.59
CA ARG A 22 -11.95 -5.11 -0.35
C ARG A 22 -11.14 -5.77 -1.46
N ASN A 23 -10.45 -6.86 -1.15
CA ASN A 23 -9.69 -7.64 -2.13
C ASN A 23 -10.66 -8.52 -2.95
N ILE A 24 -11.32 -7.95 -3.94
CA ILE A 24 -12.36 -8.60 -4.76
C ILE A 24 -12.00 -8.33 -6.24
N SER A 25 -12.24 -9.31 -7.10
CA SER A 25 -12.09 -9.15 -8.55
C SER A 25 -13.37 -8.57 -9.16
N ASP A 26 -13.24 -7.78 -10.22
CA ASP A 26 -14.38 -7.19 -10.93
C ASP A 26 -15.37 -8.25 -11.44
N ALA A 27 -14.90 -9.47 -11.72
CA ALA A 27 -15.75 -10.59 -12.14
C ALA A 27 -16.72 -11.09 -11.06
N GLU A 28 -16.50 -10.74 -9.79
CA GLU A 28 -17.40 -11.05 -8.67
C GLU A 28 -18.44 -9.96 -8.43
N LEU A 29 -18.34 -8.84 -9.14
CA LEU A 29 -19.28 -7.73 -9.06
C LEU A 29 -20.27 -7.86 -10.21
N ASP A 30 -21.43 -8.47 -9.94
CA ASP A 30 -22.54 -8.54 -10.89
C ASP A 30 -23.62 -7.49 -10.60
N GLN A 31 -24.59 -7.36 -11.50
CA GLN A 31 -25.69 -6.39 -11.40
C GLN A 31 -26.70 -6.74 -10.30
N ASP A 32 -26.75 -8.01 -9.90
CA ASP A 32 -27.68 -8.54 -8.90
C ASP A 32 -27.06 -8.53 -7.49
N CYS A 33 -25.82 -8.03 -7.36
CA CYS A 33 -25.04 -8.01 -6.14
C CYS A 33 -25.63 -7.01 -5.12
N VAL A 34 -26.50 -7.51 -4.23
CA VAL A 34 -27.12 -6.69 -3.16
C VAL A 34 -26.16 -6.38 -2.01
N GLN A 35 -25.13 -7.22 -1.84
CA GLN A 35 -24.11 -7.05 -0.81
C GLN A 35 -22.73 -7.32 -1.37
N LEU A 36 -21.76 -6.49 -0.97
CA LEU A 36 -20.38 -6.65 -1.42
C LEU A 36 -19.81 -8.00 -0.95
N PRO A 37 -19.17 -8.79 -1.84
CA PRO A 37 -18.57 -10.07 -1.47
C PRO A 37 -17.53 -9.95 -0.34
N GLU A 38 -17.23 -11.09 0.28
CA GLU A 38 -16.16 -11.15 1.27
C GLU A 38 -14.80 -10.87 0.63
N SER A 39 -13.92 -10.21 1.37
CA SER A 39 -12.57 -9.93 0.87
C SER A 39 -11.79 -11.24 0.77
N ARG A 40 -11.18 -11.50 -0.39
CA ARG A 40 -10.24 -12.62 -0.54
C ARG A 40 -9.04 -12.47 0.39
N ALA A 41 -8.40 -13.60 0.68
CA ALA A 41 -7.17 -13.63 1.46
C ALA A 41 -6.10 -12.73 0.82
N GLY A 42 -5.25 -12.09 1.64
CA GLY A 42 -4.18 -11.21 1.15
C GLY A 42 -3.11 -11.93 0.31
N THR A 43 -3.09 -13.26 0.33
CA THR A 43 -2.25 -14.13 -0.51
C THR A 43 -2.78 -14.26 -1.93
N GLU A 44 -4.08 -14.07 -2.14
CA GLU A 44 -4.71 -14.14 -3.45
C GLU A 44 -4.65 -12.78 -4.12
N VAL A 45 -4.01 -12.75 -5.28
CA VAL A 45 -3.75 -11.48 -5.93
C VAL A 45 -4.79 -11.16 -6.99
N THR A 46 -5.51 -10.07 -6.76
CA THR A 46 -6.50 -9.46 -7.64
C THR A 46 -5.95 -8.17 -8.25
N GLU A 47 -6.77 -7.52 -9.06
CA GLU A 47 -6.57 -6.22 -9.68
C GLU A 47 -6.36 -5.10 -8.63
N VAL A 48 -7.03 -5.20 -7.47
CA VAL A 48 -6.95 -4.22 -6.38
C VAL A 48 -5.82 -4.48 -5.39
N SER A 49 -5.19 -5.66 -5.41
CA SER A 49 -4.18 -6.03 -4.42
C SER A 49 -2.95 -5.11 -4.42
N PHE A 50 -2.56 -4.54 -5.56
CA PHE A 50 -1.48 -3.56 -5.58
C PHE A 50 -1.89 -2.26 -4.87
N LEU A 51 -3.13 -1.81 -5.04
CA LEU A 51 -3.64 -0.63 -4.34
C LEU A 51 -3.65 -0.85 -2.83
N LEU A 52 -4.01 -2.06 -2.39
CA LEU A 52 -3.93 -2.48 -1.00
C LEU A 52 -2.49 -2.47 -0.45
N ALA A 53 -1.55 -3.05 -1.20
CA ALA A 53 -0.12 -3.03 -0.84
C ALA A 53 0.41 -1.59 -0.74
N ARG A 54 0.10 -0.75 -1.74
CA ARG A 54 0.46 0.67 -1.76
C ARG A 54 -0.16 1.44 -0.59
N TYR A 55 -1.42 1.16 -0.26
CA TYR A 55 -2.11 1.76 0.88
C TYR A 55 -1.38 1.46 2.19
N LYS A 56 -1.08 0.19 2.49
CA LYS A 56 -0.36 -0.21 3.70
C LYS A 56 1.01 0.44 3.80
N MET A 57 1.78 0.42 2.71
CA MET A 57 3.10 1.07 2.65
C MET A 57 3.01 2.58 2.89
N SER A 58 1.99 3.24 2.32
CA SER A 58 1.77 4.67 2.50
C SER A 58 1.44 5.04 3.95
N LEU A 59 0.72 4.19 4.68
CA LEU A 59 0.46 4.40 6.11
C LEU A 59 1.74 4.27 6.94
N ALA A 60 2.56 3.24 6.68
CA ALA A 60 3.82 3.04 7.39
C ALA A 60 4.81 4.20 7.14
N MET A 61 5.02 4.58 5.87
CA MET A 61 5.83 5.76 5.53
C MET A 61 5.26 7.05 6.11
N GLY A 62 3.94 7.17 6.12
CA GLY A 62 3.24 8.29 6.72
C GLY A 62 3.60 8.51 8.18
N ARG A 63 3.65 7.43 8.97
CA ARG A 63 4.05 7.48 10.38
C ARG A 63 5.50 7.95 10.55
N LEU A 64 6.41 7.49 9.70
CA LEU A 64 7.81 7.93 9.71
C LEU A 64 7.94 9.42 9.43
N VAL A 65 7.22 9.93 8.44
CA VAL A 65 7.20 11.37 8.12
C VAL A 65 6.65 12.18 9.29
N ASP A 66 5.56 11.75 9.91
CA ASP A 66 5.00 12.45 11.07
C ASP A 66 5.99 12.49 12.24
N LEU A 67 6.66 11.37 12.54
CA LEU A 67 7.68 11.29 13.58
C LEU A 67 8.88 12.18 13.28
N SER A 68 9.32 12.22 12.01
CA SER A 68 10.42 13.07 11.55
C SER A 68 10.09 14.54 11.74
N LEU A 69 8.91 14.98 11.27
CA LEU A 69 8.47 16.37 11.38
C LEU A 69 8.25 16.83 12.83
N MET A 70 7.90 15.88 13.73
CA MET A 70 7.77 16.15 15.16
C MET A 70 9.09 16.07 15.93
N ASN A 71 10.23 15.81 15.27
CA ASN A 71 11.52 15.52 15.91
C ASN A 71 11.45 14.37 16.95
N LYS A 72 10.58 13.38 16.70
CA LYS A 72 10.31 12.25 17.61
C LYS A 72 11.08 10.97 17.25
N LEU A 73 11.85 11.00 16.17
CA LEU A 73 12.66 9.85 15.72
C LEU A 73 13.84 9.54 16.65
N GLU A 74 14.28 10.49 17.48
CA GLU A 74 15.37 10.26 18.43
C GLU A 74 15.00 9.28 19.55
N SER A 75 13.70 9.07 19.78
CA SER A 75 13.21 8.07 20.71
C SER A 75 13.36 6.66 20.11
N PRO A 76 14.12 5.75 20.75
CA PRO A 76 14.28 4.38 20.27
C PRO A 76 12.95 3.63 20.15
N GLU A 77 12.01 3.91 21.05
CA GLU A 77 10.68 3.30 21.03
C GLU A 77 9.90 3.69 19.76
N ASN A 78 9.90 4.99 19.42
CA ASN A 78 9.23 5.49 18.22
C ASN A 78 9.88 4.94 16.95
N MET A 79 11.21 4.88 16.91
CA MET A 79 11.96 4.32 15.78
C MET A 79 11.61 2.84 15.59
N ASN A 80 11.75 2.03 16.65
CA ASN A 80 11.47 0.58 16.59
C ASN A 80 10.02 0.30 16.18
N SER A 81 9.06 1.06 16.71
CA SER A 81 7.65 0.94 16.33
C SER A 81 7.42 1.26 14.85
N ALA A 82 8.05 2.33 14.34
CA ALA A 82 7.92 2.72 12.95
C ALA A 82 8.60 1.71 11.99
N GLU A 83 9.77 1.21 12.36
CA GLU A 83 10.47 0.15 11.62
C GLU A 83 9.67 -1.16 11.59
N ALA A 84 9.11 -1.58 12.72
CA ALA A 84 8.27 -2.78 12.78
C ALA A 84 7.07 -2.67 11.85
N ARG A 85 6.38 -1.52 11.84
CA ARG A 85 5.23 -1.27 10.96
C ARG A 85 5.63 -1.20 9.49
N LEU A 86 6.81 -0.65 9.18
CA LEU A 86 7.35 -0.63 7.82
C LEU A 86 7.66 -2.06 7.34
N LYS A 87 8.29 -2.86 8.19
CA LYS A 87 8.62 -4.26 7.90
C LYS A 87 7.37 -5.09 7.69
N GLU A 88 6.38 -4.98 8.58
CA GLU A 88 5.08 -5.65 8.45
C GLU A 88 4.38 -5.26 7.13
N ALA A 89 4.37 -3.96 6.81
CA ALA A 89 3.78 -3.48 5.57
C ALA A 89 4.49 -4.08 4.35
N TYR A 90 5.83 -4.13 4.34
CA TYR A 90 6.63 -4.70 3.26
C TYR A 90 6.45 -6.22 3.12
N GLU A 91 6.42 -6.95 4.23
CA GLU A 91 6.22 -8.41 4.25
C GLU A 91 4.82 -8.79 3.75
N SER A 92 3.83 -7.93 3.96
CA SER A 92 2.46 -8.14 3.47
C SER A 92 2.29 -7.94 1.96
N ILE A 93 3.29 -7.41 1.26
CA ILE A 93 3.25 -7.19 -0.19
C ILE A 93 3.44 -8.54 -0.90
N PRO A 94 2.56 -8.95 -1.83
CA PRO A 94 2.79 -10.10 -2.68
C PRO A 94 4.14 -10.01 -3.43
N GLU A 95 4.88 -11.12 -3.53
CA GLU A 95 6.22 -11.16 -4.16
C GLU A 95 6.27 -10.48 -5.53
N LYS A 96 5.24 -10.68 -6.37
CA LYS A 96 5.17 -10.06 -7.71
C LYS A 96 5.10 -8.52 -7.71
N PHE A 97 4.82 -7.90 -6.56
CA PHE A 97 4.79 -6.45 -6.40
C PHE A 97 5.99 -5.92 -5.60
N LYS A 98 6.81 -6.80 -5.00
CA LYS A 98 7.99 -6.37 -4.26
C LYS A 98 9.04 -5.82 -5.21
N PHE A 99 9.73 -4.78 -4.74
CA PHE A 99 10.84 -4.21 -5.47
C PHE A 99 12.01 -5.21 -5.49
N THR A 100 12.49 -5.56 -6.68
CA THR A 100 13.61 -6.49 -6.86
C THR A 100 14.91 -5.73 -7.12
N SER A 101 15.01 -5.03 -8.27
CA SER A 101 16.13 -4.15 -8.57
C SER A 101 15.78 -3.14 -9.65
N LEU A 102 16.49 -2.00 -9.66
CA LEU A 102 16.35 -1.00 -10.72
C LEU A 102 16.70 -1.58 -12.09
N VAL A 103 17.76 -2.39 -12.19
CA VAL A 103 18.21 -2.99 -13.46
C VAL A 103 17.13 -3.91 -14.03
N HIS A 104 16.49 -4.71 -13.16
CA HIS A 104 15.39 -5.60 -13.57
C HIS A 104 14.16 -4.79 -14.02
N CYS A 105 13.78 -3.74 -13.28
CA CYS A 105 12.66 -2.87 -13.65
C CYS A 105 12.88 -2.17 -15.01
N LEU A 106 14.11 -1.74 -15.30
CA LEU A 106 14.45 -1.09 -16.59
C LEU A 106 14.53 -2.09 -17.75
N SER A 107 14.80 -3.36 -17.47
CA SER A 107 14.91 -4.41 -18.48
C SER A 107 13.55 -5.01 -18.87
N ASP A 108 12.51 -4.76 -18.08
CA ASP A 108 11.19 -5.31 -18.33
C ASP A 108 10.49 -4.54 -19.46
N LYS A 109 9.95 -5.28 -20.44
CA LYS A 109 9.43 -4.65 -21.66
C LYS A 109 8.10 -3.93 -21.37
N PRO A 110 7.92 -2.66 -21.80
CA PRO A 110 6.75 -1.85 -21.41
C PRO A 110 5.40 -2.46 -21.82
N HIS A 111 5.35 -3.25 -22.89
CA HIS A 111 4.12 -3.93 -23.34
C HIS A 111 3.64 -5.03 -22.37
N LYS A 112 4.52 -5.59 -21.53
CA LYS A 112 4.12 -6.54 -20.48
C LYS A 112 3.41 -5.83 -19.33
N PHE A 113 3.77 -4.58 -19.06
CA PHE A 113 3.11 -3.74 -18.07
C PHE A 113 1.67 -3.47 -18.50
N ILE A 114 1.44 -2.97 -19.71
CA ILE A 114 0.09 -2.61 -20.19
C ILE A 114 -0.88 -3.80 -20.16
N ARG A 115 -0.43 -5.00 -20.55
CA ARG A 115 -1.30 -6.20 -20.57
C ARG A 115 -1.69 -6.73 -19.18
N THR A 116 -0.91 -6.40 -18.15
CA THR A 116 -1.14 -6.87 -16.77
C THR A 116 -2.14 -5.98 -16.00
N TRP A 117 -2.36 -4.75 -16.48
CA TRP A 117 -3.21 -3.74 -15.82
C TRP A 117 -4.53 -3.44 -16.54
N PHE A 118 -4.69 -3.88 -17.80
CA PHE A 118 -5.87 -3.62 -18.64
C PHE A 118 -6.57 -4.91 -19.12
N LYS A 119 -6.67 -5.91 -18.24
CA LYS A 119 -7.54 -7.07 -18.47
C LYS A 119 -8.51 -7.20 -17.33
#